data_AF-A0A2X3BDD7-F1
#
_entry.id   AF-A0A2X3BDD7-F1
#
_cell.length_a   1.000
_cell.length_b   1.000
_cell.length_c   1.000
_cell.angle_alpha   90.00
_cell.angle_beta   90.00
_cell.angle_gamma   90.00
#
_symmetry.space_group_name_H-M   'P 1'
#
loop_
_entity.id
_entity.type
_entity.pdbx_description
1 polymer ?
#
loop_
_entity_poly.entity_id
_entity_poly.type
_entity_poly.pdbx_seq_one_letter_code
_entity_poly.pdbx_strand_id
1 'polypeptide(L)'
;MYRAFCFMLRFSNSRDNQEQNLKMRQAYREMVKVAAQNGWGDYRVAPTFQDDVMNAYSFNDYILRRFSEQLKDCIDPNGILAPGRGGI
;
A
#
# COMPACT_ATOMS: atom_id res chain seq x y z
N MET A 1 22.44 15.18 -8.11
CA MET A 1 22.31 13.96 -7.29
C MET A 1 20.96 14.04 -6.57
N TYR A 2 19.93 13.34 -7.05
CA TYR A 2 18.64 13.34 -6.38
C TYR A 2 18.74 12.53 -5.09
N ARG A 3 18.33 13.12 -3.96
CA ARG A 3 18.26 12.43 -2.67
C ARG A 3 16.79 12.19 -2.37
N ALA A 4 16.44 10.94 -2.06
CA ALA A 4 15.12 10.62 -1.55
C ALA A 4 15.15 10.73 -0.01
N PHE A 5 14.13 11.36 0.56
CA PHE A 5 13.92 11.42 2.00
C PHE A 5 12.74 10.54 2.36
N CYS A 6 12.91 9.65 3.34
CA CYS A 6 11.87 8.71 3.77
C CYS A 6 11.33 9.14 5.14
N PHE A 7 10.03 9.39 5.21
CA PHE A 7 9.34 9.67 6.46
C PHE A 7 8.92 8.35 7.13
N MET A 8 9.36 8.12 8.36
CA MET A 8 8.84 7.01 9.17
C MET A 8 7.77 7.52 10.12
N LEU A 9 6.52 7.15 9.85
CA LEU A 9 5.37 7.51 10.65
C LEU A 9 4.92 6.34 11.52
N ARG A 10 4.66 6.58 12.80
CA ARG A 10 4.19 5.56 13.75
C ARG A 10 2.70 5.72 13.99
N PHE A 11 1.95 4.65 13.73
CA PHE A 11 0.55 4.52 14.15
C PHE A 11 0.48 3.60 15.36
N SER A 12 -0.17 4.03 16.44
CA SER A 12 -0.31 3.21 17.64
C SER A 12 -1.30 2.07 17.38
N ASN A 13 -0.99 0.87 17.86
CA ASN A 13 -1.93 -0.24 17.92
C ASN A 13 -2.08 -0.69 19.37
N SER A 14 -3.29 -1.09 19.75
CA SER A 14 -3.61 -1.66 21.06
C SER A 14 -3.97 -3.15 20.93
N ARG A 15 -3.69 -3.93 21.97
CA ARG A 15 -4.08 -5.35 22.08
C ARG A 15 -5.51 -5.53 22.60
N ASP A 16 -6.02 -4.57 23.36
CA ASP A 16 -7.31 -4.65 24.07
C ASP A 16 -8.32 -3.58 23.61
N ASN A 17 -7.86 -2.50 23.00
CA ASN A 17 -8.72 -1.39 22.56
C ASN A 17 -8.98 -1.45 21.04
N GLN A 18 -10.09 -2.10 20.67
CA GLN A 18 -10.50 -2.25 19.27
C GLN A 18 -10.94 -0.93 18.63
N GLU A 19 -11.57 -0.04 19.39
CA GLU A 19 -12.03 1.26 18.88
C GLU A 19 -10.85 2.15 18.47
N GLN A 20 -9.79 2.18 19.30
CA GLN A 20 -8.54 2.85 18.96
C GLN A 20 -7.94 2.29 17.66
N ASN A 21 -7.88 0.96 17.53
CA ASN A 21 -7.35 0.33 16.32
C ASN A 21 -8.16 0.68 15.07
N LEU A 22 -9.49 0.75 15.17
CA LEU A 22 -10.36 1.17 14.07
C LEU A 22 -10.05 2.62 13.66
N LYS A 23 -9.95 3.54 14.63
CA LYS A 23 -9.57 4.94 14.39
C LYS A 23 -8.20 5.07 13.72
N MET A 24 -7.23 4.27 14.17
CA MET A 24 -5.87 4.29 13.60
C MET A 24 -5.80 3.73 12.18
N ARG A 25 -6.58 2.68 11.87
CA ARG A 25 -6.71 2.18 10.48
C ARG A 25 -7.32 3.21 9.55
N GLN A 26 -8.36 3.92 10.01
CA GLN A 26 -8.99 5.00 9.24
C GLN A 26 -8.02 6.16 9.02
N ALA A 27 -7.30 6.58 10.06
CA ALA A 27 -6.29 7.62 9.97
C ALA A 27 -5.16 7.26 8.99
N TYR A 28 -4.71 6.01 8.98
CA TYR A 28 -3.70 5.56 8.01
C TYR A 28 -4.20 5.65 6.57
N ARG A 29 -5.42 5.18 6.28
CA ARG A 29 -6.00 5.27 4.93
C ARG A 29 -6.16 6.70 4.44
N GLU A 30 -6.61 7.60 5.32
CA GLU A 30 -6.70 9.02 4.97
C GLU A 30 -5.30 9.61 4.73
N MET A 31 -4.30 9.22 5.50
CA MET A 31 -2.91 9.63 5.28
C MET A 31 -2.39 9.20 3.92
N VAL A 32 -2.60 7.94 3.50
CA VAL A 32 -2.22 7.44 2.16
C VAL A 32 -2.86 8.28 1.06
N LYS A 33 -4.16 8.59 1.20
CA LYS A 33 -4.89 9.43 0.25
C LYS A 33 -4.32 10.85 0.17
N VAL A 34 -4.07 11.49 1.32
CA VAL A 34 -3.48 12.83 1.39
C VAL A 34 -2.06 12.84 0.82
N ALA A 35 -1.24 11.83 1.11
CA ALA A 35 0.10 11.68 0.57
C ALA A 35 0.07 11.58 -0.96
N ALA A 36 -0.79 10.73 -1.51
CA ALA A 36 -0.97 10.56 -2.95
C ALA A 36 -1.40 11.87 -3.64
N GLN A 37 -2.32 12.64 -3.04
CA GLN A 37 -2.74 13.96 -3.54
C GLN A 37 -1.60 14.98 -3.58
N ASN A 38 -0.58 14.83 -2.74
CA ASN A 38 0.60 15.69 -2.68
C ASN A 38 1.80 15.13 -3.45
N GLY A 39 1.63 14.02 -4.17
CA GLY A 39 2.69 13.38 -4.96
C GLY A 39 3.72 12.61 -4.13
N TRP A 40 3.36 12.20 -2.90
CA TRP A 40 4.19 11.36 -2.04
C TRP A 40 3.68 9.92 -2.04
N GLY A 41 4.58 8.95 -2.21
CA GLY A 41 4.27 7.53 -2.19
C GLY A 41 4.84 6.82 -0.97
N ASP A 42 4.11 5.84 -0.44
CA ASP A 42 4.59 4.95 0.61
C ASP A 42 5.63 3.96 0.05
N TYR A 43 6.83 3.97 0.62
CA TYR A 43 7.86 2.97 0.29
C TYR A 43 7.49 1.56 0.76
N ARG A 44 6.81 1.44 1.92
CA ARG A 44 6.45 0.14 2.52
C ARG A 44 5.27 0.27 3.46
N VAL A 45 4.40 -0.74 3.47
CA VAL A 45 3.20 -0.76 4.29
C VAL A 45 2.87 -2.15 4.87
N ALA A 46 2.08 -2.17 5.95
CA ALA A 46 1.53 -3.39 6.54
C ALA A 46 0.52 -4.08 5.59
N PRO A 47 0.34 -5.42 5.68
CA PRO A 47 -0.55 -6.19 4.79
C PRO A 47 -1.94 -5.59 4.58
N THR A 48 -2.58 -5.11 5.63
CA THR A 48 -3.96 -4.59 5.61
C THR A 48 -4.17 -3.37 4.72
N PHE A 49 -3.10 -2.67 4.31
CA PHE A 49 -3.20 -1.45 3.49
C PHE A 49 -2.40 -1.54 2.19
N GLN A 50 -1.97 -2.73 1.77
CA GLN A 50 -1.20 -2.89 0.52
C GLN A 50 -2.03 -2.48 -0.69
N ASP A 51 -3.33 -2.79 -0.72
CA ASP A 51 -4.24 -2.36 -1.79
C ASP A 51 -4.44 -0.84 -1.77
N ASP A 52 -4.60 -0.24 -0.59
CA ASP A 52 -4.74 1.21 -0.42
C ASP A 52 -3.53 1.95 -1.02
N VAL A 53 -2.32 1.48 -0.70
CA VAL A 53 -1.06 2.06 -1.22
C VAL A 53 -0.89 1.78 -2.71
N MET A 54 -1.13 0.55 -3.17
CA MET A 54 -1.01 0.22 -4.59
C MET A 54 -2.01 1.04 -5.43
N ASN A 55 -3.16 1.43 -4.89
CA ASN A 55 -4.14 2.30 -5.54
C ASN A 55 -3.62 3.74 -5.72
N ALA A 56 -2.66 4.20 -4.93
CA ALA A 56 -2.02 5.50 -5.16
C ALA A 56 -1.12 5.51 -6.41
N TYR A 57 -0.59 4.36 -6.83
CA TYR A 57 0.25 4.23 -8.03
C TYR A 57 -0.58 4.08 -9.31
N SER A 58 -1.41 5.08 -9.60
CA SER A 58 -2.45 5.04 -10.65
C SER A 58 -2.04 5.60 -12.02
N PHE A 59 -0.78 6.01 -12.19
CA PHE A 59 -0.29 6.60 -13.44
C PHE A 59 -0.59 5.72 -14.67
N ASN A 60 -1.04 6.37 -15.75
CA ASN A 60 -1.39 5.75 -17.03
C ASN A 60 -2.32 4.54 -16.88
N ASP A 61 -3.43 4.76 -16.16
CA ASP A 61 -4.43 3.72 -15.88
C ASP A 61 -3.78 2.50 -15.20
N TYR A 62 -3.13 2.73 -14.06
CA TYR A 62 -2.49 1.70 -13.22
C TYR A 62 -1.50 0.81 -13.98
N ILE A 63 -0.67 1.38 -14.87
CA ILE A 63 0.24 0.59 -15.73
C ILE A 63 1.19 -0.31 -14.93
N LEU A 64 1.68 0.17 -13.78
CA LEU A 64 2.57 -0.60 -12.90
C LEU A 64 1.88 -1.85 -12.35
N ARG A 65 0.62 -1.72 -11.91
CA ARG A 65 -0.16 -2.85 -11.38
C ARG A 65 -0.40 -3.88 -12.47
N ARG A 66 -0.96 -3.45 -13.62
CA ARG A 66 -1.30 -4.37 -14.72
C ARG A 66 -0.09 -5.13 -15.24
N PHE A 67 1.05 -4.46 -15.37
CA PHE A 67 2.30 -5.12 -15.74
C PHE A 67 2.73 -6.17 -14.70
N SER A 68 2.62 -5.83 -13.41
CA SER A 68 2.99 -6.73 -12.32
C SER A 68 2.05 -7.93 -12.20
N GLU A 69 0.75 -7.74 -12.37
CA GLU A 69 -0.27 -8.80 -12.44
C GLU A 69 0.01 -9.74 -13.62
N GLN A 70 0.27 -9.19 -14.81
CA GLN A 70 0.61 -10.00 -15.99
C GLN A 70 1.86 -10.86 -15.76
N LEU A 71 2.91 -10.28 -15.16
CA LEU A 71 4.11 -11.03 -14.81
C LEU A 71 3.80 -12.11 -13.77
N LYS A 72 2.99 -11.78 -12.76
CA LYS A 72 2.58 -12.68 -11.68
C LYS A 72 1.81 -13.87 -12.22
N ASP A 73 0.81 -13.64 -13.07
CA ASP A 73 0.00 -14.69 -13.69
C ASP A 73 0.83 -15.60 -14.61
N CYS A 74 1.86 -15.05 -15.25
CA CYS A 74 2.78 -15.82 -16.10
C CYS A 74 3.64 -16.80 -15.28
N ILE A 75 4.15 -16.37 -14.12
CA ILE A 75 5.04 -17.18 -13.27
C ILE A 75 4.30 -18.05 -12.25
N ASP A 76 3.07 -17.69 -11.87
CA ASP A 76 2.24 -18.36 -10.88
C ASP A 76 0.79 -18.49 -11.37
N PRO A 77 0.54 -19.34 -12.39
CA PRO A 77 -0.77 -19.45 -13.04
C PRO A 77 -1.88 -19.97 -12.12
N ASN A 78 -1.53 -20.55 -10.97
CA ASN A 78 -2.48 -21.04 -9.97
C ASN A 78 -2.64 -20.06 -8.78
N GLY A 79 -1.90 -18.96 -8.76
CA GLY A 79 -1.99 -17.93 -7.71
C GLY A 79 -1.61 -18.41 -6.30
N ILE A 80 -0.68 -19.37 -6.16
CA ILE A 80 -0.36 -19.99 -4.87
C ILE A 80 0.65 -19.19 -4.05
N LEU A 81 1.50 -18.38 -4.69
CA LEU A 81 2.60 -17.68 -4.05
C LEU A 81 2.13 -16.30 -3.55
N ALA A 82 1.68 -16.27 -2.28
CA ALA A 82 1.37 -15.04 -1.54
C ALA A 82 0.44 -14.05 -2.28
N PRO A 83 -0.79 -14.46 -2.67
CA PRO A 83 -1.75 -13.58 -3.32
C PRO A 83 -2.07 -12.35 -2.46
N GLY A 84 -2.15 -11.18 -3.09
CA GLY A 84 -2.37 -9.88 -2.44
C GLY A 84 -1.09 -9.19 -1.96
N ARG A 85 0.09 -9.82 -2.09
CA ARG A 85 1.35 -9.21 -1.66
C ARG A 85 1.73 -8.05 -2.58
N GLY A 86 1.74 -6.86 -2.01
CA GLY A 86 2.00 -5.61 -2.72
C GLY A 86 0.76 -5.05 -3.41
N GLY A 87 -0.43 -5.60 -3.12
CA GLY A 87 -1.66 -5.29 -3.86
C GLY A 87 -1.65 -5.88 -5.28
N ILE A 88 -0.95 -7.02 -5.45
CA ILE A 88 -0.86 -7.84 -6.66
C ILE A 88 -1.42 -9.23 -6.34
#